data_AF-A0A2D7HG10-F1
#
_entry.id   AF-A0A2D7HG10-F1
#
_cell.length_a   1.000
_cell.length_b   1.000
_cell.length_c   1.000
_cell.angle_alpha   90.00
_cell.angle_beta   90.00
_cell.angle_gamma   90.00
#
_symmetry.space_group_name_H-M   'P 1'
#
loop_
_entity.id
_entity.type
_entity.pdbx_description
1 polymer ?
#
loop_
_entity_poly.entity_id
_entity_poly.type
_entity_poly.pdbx_seq_one_letter_code
_entity_poly.pdbx_strand_id
1 'polypeptide(L)'
;MTVHAATLGVLLLISPAGLYAQDLTAKAGERSADAAVSEEKTVADEPTGKSEETKATAELEKKAAEKKAAEKKAAEKKAAEKKAAEKKAAEMKAAEMKEKELPPKPVAIFTDKALEAAVRKEVYAKRNNDEPITKSDVANISRVIGVGKGIKNLDGLQHCTAIMQIDLGENEIVDLKPLAGLKRVQYLALGRNKITDLSPLKELKAMQLLDLSGNSIKDIVPLRQMENLRTLYLAQNQLKNLDPVAELTKIWSLDASGNQLTDAGPVGKLRWLTTLDLAGNQLSSLAPLGTLPELDMLLISRNRITDLGPLIEMCKKDAEGDRRFAPYLEVYLGGNPVDEKKKAAQTEALKSFGVDVFDK
;
A
#
# COMPACT_ATOMS: atom_id res chain seq x y z
N MET A 1 34.48 -19.57 23.05
CA MET A 1 33.81 -18.35 23.57
C MET A 1 33.99 -17.28 22.51
N THR A 2 33.10 -17.28 21.52
CA THR A 2 33.21 -16.45 20.31
C THR A 2 31.80 -16.35 19.76
N VAL A 3 31.26 -15.15 19.69
CA VAL A 3 29.87 -14.91 19.27
C VAL A 3 29.90 -14.38 17.84
N HIS A 4 29.15 -15.01 16.94
CA HIS A 4 28.77 -14.42 15.66
C HIS A 4 27.26 -14.26 15.64
N ALA A 5 26.80 -13.02 15.68
CA ALA A 5 25.40 -12.67 15.51
C ALA A 5 25.20 -12.15 14.10
N ALA A 6 24.43 -12.87 13.28
CA ALA A 6 23.94 -12.36 12.00
C ALA A 6 22.70 -11.49 12.26
N THR A 7 22.82 -10.19 11.99
CA THR A 7 21.82 -9.18 12.39
C THR A 7 20.70 -8.96 11.37
N LEU A 8 19.51 -8.62 11.88
CA LEU A 8 18.33 -8.24 11.10
C LEU A 8 18.62 -7.15 10.05
N GLY A 9 18.19 -7.40 8.81
CA GLY A 9 18.15 -6.40 7.74
C GLY A 9 16.91 -5.50 7.77
N VAL A 10 16.77 -4.66 8.81
CA VAL A 10 15.71 -3.62 8.85
C VAL A 10 16.23 -2.31 8.27
N LEU A 11 15.80 -1.95 7.06
CA LEU A 11 16.22 -0.72 6.40
C LEU A 11 15.39 0.48 6.88
N LEU A 12 16.00 1.38 7.65
CA LEU A 12 15.33 2.53 8.27
C LEU A 12 16.11 3.83 8.01
N LEU A 13 15.66 4.61 7.02
CA LEU A 13 16.12 5.97 6.72
C LEU A 13 14.85 6.84 6.51
N ILE A 14 14.38 7.61 7.49
CA ILE A 14 14.95 8.84 8.08
C ILE A 14 14.99 9.99 7.05
N SER A 15 14.03 10.90 7.18
CA SER A 15 13.97 12.18 6.47
C SER A 15 14.57 13.30 7.32
N PRO A 16 15.12 14.36 6.71
CA PRO A 16 15.34 15.64 7.37
C PRO A 16 14.29 16.69 6.93
N ALA A 17 13.40 17.05 7.85
CA ALA A 17 13.04 18.46 8.02
C ALA A 17 13.84 18.94 9.24
N GLY A 18 14.45 20.13 9.30
CA GLY A 18 14.27 21.39 8.57
C GLY A 18 14.35 22.52 9.63
N LEU A 19 14.37 23.82 9.28
CA LEU A 19 13.81 24.94 10.08
C LEU A 19 14.21 26.34 9.52
N TYR A 20 13.22 27.21 9.32
CA TYR A 20 13.14 28.65 9.69
C TYR A 20 14.15 29.68 9.10
N ALA A 21 13.71 30.74 8.40
CA ALA A 21 13.20 32.05 8.92
C ALA A 21 14.36 33.06 9.21
N GLN A 22 14.24 34.40 9.29
CA GLN A 22 13.23 35.46 9.01
C GLN A 22 13.99 36.83 9.09
N ASP A 23 13.56 38.02 8.65
CA ASP A 23 12.38 38.52 7.89
C ASP A 23 12.69 39.95 7.32
N LEU A 24 11.69 40.58 6.65
CA LEU A 24 11.40 42.03 6.56
C LEU A 24 12.52 43.07 6.23
N THR A 25 12.26 43.89 5.21
CA THR A 25 12.08 45.35 5.39
C THR A 25 11.44 46.02 4.16
N ALA A 26 10.86 47.20 4.31
CA ALA A 26 10.10 47.90 3.27
C ALA A 26 10.46 49.39 3.15
N LYS A 27 10.23 49.99 1.97
CA LYS A 27 9.91 51.43 1.81
C LYS A 27 9.30 51.75 0.44
N ALA A 28 8.86 52.99 0.26
CA ALA A 28 8.04 53.46 -0.86
C ALA A 28 8.59 54.76 -1.48
N GLY A 29 7.99 55.18 -2.61
CA GLY A 29 8.40 56.34 -3.43
C GLY A 29 8.91 55.91 -4.82
N GLU A 30 8.81 56.70 -5.89
CA GLU A 30 8.07 57.96 -6.07
C GLU A 30 7.78 58.22 -7.58
N ARG A 31 7.46 59.45 -8.00
CA ARG A 31 7.02 59.79 -9.37
C ARG A 31 8.15 60.27 -10.30
N SER A 32 8.20 59.75 -11.53
CA SER A 32 8.25 60.52 -12.80
C SER A 32 7.81 59.57 -13.94
N ALA A 33 7.27 59.94 -15.11
CA ALA A 33 7.32 61.15 -15.94
C ALA A 33 8.65 61.38 -16.65
N ASP A 34 8.68 61.12 -17.96
CA ASP A 34 9.36 61.98 -18.93
C ASP A 34 8.73 61.81 -20.34
N ALA A 35 9.09 62.68 -21.29
CA ALA A 35 8.49 62.76 -22.63
C ALA A 35 9.54 62.90 -23.76
N ALA A 36 9.09 62.82 -25.02
CA ALA A 36 9.89 63.15 -26.20
C ALA A 36 9.00 63.81 -27.28
N VAL A 37 9.53 64.84 -27.96
CA VAL A 37 8.79 65.70 -28.92
C VAL A 37 9.71 66.18 -30.04
N SER A 38 9.19 66.20 -31.27
CA SER A 38 9.56 67.08 -32.41
C SER A 38 8.37 67.06 -33.41
N GLU A 39 7.71 68.17 -33.74
CA GLU A 39 8.08 69.19 -34.75
C GLU A 39 8.09 68.63 -36.20
N GLU A 40 7.45 69.21 -37.22
CA GLU A 40 6.72 70.48 -37.43
C GLU A 40 5.68 70.30 -38.60
N LYS A 41 4.98 71.25 -39.29
CA LYS A 41 5.03 72.72 -39.46
C LYS A 41 3.68 73.34 -39.96
N THR A 42 3.69 74.66 -40.17
CA THR A 42 2.88 75.62 -40.99
C THR A 42 2.16 75.12 -42.26
N VAL A 43 1.13 75.77 -42.86
CA VAL A 43 0.42 77.07 -42.65
C VAL A 43 -1.02 77.03 -43.26
N ALA A 44 -1.85 78.06 -43.05
CA ALA A 44 -3.25 78.16 -43.49
C ALA A 44 -3.50 78.94 -44.81
N ASP A 45 -4.72 78.84 -45.37
CA ASP A 45 -5.41 79.91 -46.11
C ASP A 45 -6.96 79.75 -46.06
N GLU A 46 -7.74 80.68 -46.63
CA GLU A 46 -9.16 80.96 -46.33
C GLU A 46 -10.19 80.49 -47.44
N PRO A 47 -11.44 81.03 -47.68
CA PRO A 47 -12.62 80.16 -47.81
C PRO A 47 -13.51 80.35 -49.08
N THR A 48 -14.79 79.93 -48.98
CA THR A 48 -15.94 80.05 -49.94
C THR A 48 -16.04 78.97 -51.05
N GLY A 49 -17.22 78.56 -51.54
CA GLY A 49 -18.60 78.77 -51.03
C GLY A 49 -19.71 78.47 -52.09
N LYS A 50 -20.88 77.94 -51.65
CA LYS A 50 -22.09 77.58 -52.46
C LYS A 50 -21.84 76.45 -53.51
N SER A 51 -22.80 75.68 -54.03
CA SER A 51 -24.21 75.34 -53.73
C SER A 51 -24.50 73.97 -54.48
N GLU A 52 -25.67 73.34 -54.62
CA GLU A 52 -27.12 73.64 -54.48
C GLU A 52 -27.88 72.40 -53.94
N GLU A 53 -29.22 72.45 -53.84
CA GLU A 53 -30.10 71.31 -53.54
C GLU A 53 -30.90 70.84 -54.77
N THR A 54 -31.22 69.55 -54.89
CA THR A 54 -32.58 69.02 -55.24
C THR A 54 -32.63 67.49 -55.39
N LYS A 55 -32.86 66.76 -54.28
CA LYS A 55 -33.48 65.41 -54.26
C LYS A 55 -33.94 64.91 -52.87
N ALA A 56 -34.09 65.81 -51.92
CA ALA A 56 -34.23 65.50 -50.48
C ALA A 56 -35.69 65.30 -50.02
N THR A 57 -36.36 64.24 -50.48
CA THR A 57 -37.66 63.79 -49.91
C THR A 57 -37.74 62.28 -49.72
N ALA A 58 -37.66 61.49 -50.81
CA ALA A 58 -37.78 60.03 -50.74
C ALA A 58 -36.70 59.33 -49.90
N GLU A 59 -35.51 59.94 -49.79
CA GLU A 59 -34.39 59.38 -49.01
C GLU A 59 -34.51 59.63 -47.49
N LEU A 60 -35.27 60.67 -47.09
CA LEU A 60 -35.41 61.05 -45.68
C LEU A 60 -36.33 60.09 -44.91
N GLU A 61 -37.45 59.68 -45.51
CA GLU A 61 -38.37 58.73 -44.87
C GLU A 61 -37.74 57.34 -44.67
N LYS A 62 -36.99 56.87 -45.67
CA LYS A 62 -36.23 55.61 -45.57
C LYS A 62 -35.19 55.68 -44.45
N LYS A 63 -34.39 56.75 -44.39
CA LYS A 63 -33.40 56.97 -43.31
C LYS A 63 -34.07 57.10 -41.93
N ALA A 64 -35.26 57.69 -41.83
CA ALA A 64 -36.01 57.78 -40.59
C ALA A 64 -36.54 56.41 -40.10
N ALA A 65 -37.02 55.57 -41.02
CA ALA A 65 -37.43 54.20 -40.72
C ALA A 65 -36.23 53.31 -40.30
N GLU A 66 -35.12 53.39 -41.04
CA GLU A 66 -33.88 52.68 -40.74
C GLU A 66 -33.29 53.12 -39.39
N LYS A 67 -33.32 54.42 -39.07
CA LYS A 67 -32.92 54.94 -37.75
C LYS A 67 -33.78 54.37 -36.62
N LYS A 68 -35.11 54.40 -36.73
CA LYS A 68 -36.00 53.80 -35.70
C LYS A 68 -35.79 52.29 -35.56
N ALA A 69 -35.52 51.58 -36.66
CA ALA A 69 -35.19 50.15 -36.62
C ALA A 69 -33.84 49.87 -35.94
N ALA A 70 -32.83 50.71 -36.17
CA ALA A 70 -31.54 50.64 -35.50
C ALA A 70 -31.64 50.97 -33.99
N GLU A 71 -32.39 52.00 -33.62
CA GLU A 71 -32.68 52.38 -32.23
C GLU A 71 -33.41 51.25 -31.48
N LYS A 72 -34.41 50.63 -32.11
CA LYS A 72 -35.09 49.44 -31.56
C LYS A 72 -34.13 48.27 -31.35
N LYS A 73 -33.32 47.92 -32.36
CA LYS A 73 -32.30 46.86 -32.25
C LYS A 73 -31.24 47.16 -31.18
N ALA A 74 -30.86 48.43 -31.01
CA ALA A 74 -29.93 48.86 -29.96
C ALA A 74 -30.55 48.75 -28.56
N ALA A 75 -31.83 49.07 -28.40
CA ALA A 75 -32.57 48.86 -27.15
C ALA A 75 -32.75 47.37 -26.83
N GLU A 76 -33.09 46.55 -27.81
CA GLU A 76 -33.19 45.08 -27.68
C GLU A 76 -31.84 44.45 -27.32
N LYS A 77 -30.74 44.89 -27.94
CA LYS A 77 -29.38 44.48 -27.60
C LYS A 77 -29.02 44.87 -26.16
N LYS A 78 -29.24 46.12 -25.75
CA LYS A 78 -29.00 46.56 -24.36
C LYS A 78 -29.85 45.80 -23.34
N ALA A 79 -31.09 45.44 -23.68
CA ALA A 79 -31.94 44.62 -22.82
C ALA A 79 -31.44 43.17 -22.70
N ALA A 80 -30.91 42.59 -23.78
CA ALA A 80 -30.27 41.28 -23.77
C ALA A 80 -28.95 41.28 -22.96
N GLU A 81 -28.12 42.31 -23.16
CA GLU A 81 -26.87 42.52 -22.40
C GLU A 81 -27.15 42.69 -20.90
N LYS A 82 -28.18 43.47 -20.53
CA LYS A 82 -28.63 43.61 -19.14
C LYS A 82 -29.07 42.26 -18.55
N LYS A 83 -29.92 41.50 -19.24
CA LYS A 83 -30.35 40.16 -18.79
C LYS A 83 -29.19 39.17 -18.66
N ALA A 84 -28.19 39.24 -19.54
CA ALA A 84 -26.99 38.43 -19.46
C ALA A 84 -26.13 38.80 -18.24
N ALA A 85 -25.99 40.10 -17.94
CA ALA A 85 -25.30 40.58 -16.74
C ALA A 85 -26.04 40.19 -15.44
N GLU A 86 -27.38 40.33 -15.41
CA GLU A 86 -28.22 39.90 -14.29
C GLU A 86 -28.12 38.39 -14.04
N LYS A 87 -28.18 37.57 -15.11
CA LYS A 87 -27.96 36.13 -15.02
C LYS A 87 -26.56 35.80 -14.49
N LYS A 88 -25.50 36.40 -15.04
CA LYS A 88 -24.12 36.17 -14.59
C LYS A 88 -23.91 36.59 -13.13
N ALA A 89 -24.54 37.68 -12.69
CA ALA A 89 -24.51 38.11 -11.29
C ALA A 89 -25.25 37.13 -10.35
N ALA A 90 -26.36 36.54 -10.81
CA ALA A 90 -27.06 35.48 -10.08
C ALA A 90 -26.23 34.18 -10.01
N GLU A 91 -25.57 33.79 -11.11
CA GLU A 91 -24.68 32.62 -11.15
C GLU A 91 -23.45 32.81 -10.25
N MET A 92 -22.84 34.01 -10.25
CA MET A 92 -21.73 34.34 -9.34
C MET A 92 -22.18 34.34 -7.86
N LYS A 93 -23.35 34.89 -7.54
CA LYS A 93 -23.92 34.79 -6.17
C LYS A 93 -24.24 33.36 -5.77
N ALA A 94 -24.73 32.52 -6.69
CA ALA A 94 -25.00 31.12 -6.41
C ALA A 94 -23.71 30.31 -6.19
N ALA A 95 -22.62 30.65 -6.88
CA ALA A 95 -21.30 30.11 -6.61
C ALA A 95 -20.77 30.58 -5.23
N GLU A 96 -20.81 31.87 -4.95
CA GLU A 96 -20.40 32.47 -3.66
C GLU A 96 -21.21 31.93 -2.48
N MET A 97 -22.50 31.60 -2.68
CA MET A 97 -23.33 30.95 -1.66
C MET A 97 -22.97 29.47 -1.43
N LYS A 98 -22.57 28.73 -2.48
CA LYS A 98 -22.02 27.36 -2.33
C LYS A 98 -20.64 27.37 -1.67
N GLU A 99 -19.82 28.37 -1.96
CA GLU A 99 -18.49 28.54 -1.36
C GLU A 99 -18.56 28.97 0.12
N LYS A 100 -19.69 29.56 0.54
CA LYS A 100 -20.03 29.88 1.93
C LYS A 100 -20.75 28.75 2.68
N GLU A 101 -21.10 27.66 2.00
CA GLU A 101 -21.60 26.45 2.66
C GLU A 101 -20.42 25.78 3.39
N LEU A 102 -20.36 25.90 4.72
CA LEU A 102 -19.20 25.43 5.50
C LEU A 102 -18.91 23.96 5.17
N PRO A 103 -17.63 23.58 4.95
CA PRO A 103 -17.29 22.21 4.64
C PRO A 103 -17.82 21.27 5.73
N PRO A 104 -18.43 20.13 5.35
CA PRO A 104 -19.10 19.25 6.29
C PRO A 104 -18.13 18.82 7.40
N LYS A 105 -18.56 18.98 8.66
CA LYS A 105 -17.70 18.80 9.84
C LYS A 105 -16.92 17.48 9.76
N PRO A 106 -15.59 17.49 10.01
CA PRO A 106 -14.75 16.28 9.97
C PRO A 106 -15.35 15.12 10.78
N VAL A 107 -15.81 14.08 10.07
CA VAL A 107 -16.34 12.86 10.68
C VAL A 107 -15.17 11.90 10.91
N ALA A 108 -14.96 11.49 12.17
CA ALA A 108 -13.98 10.47 12.53
C ALA A 108 -14.35 9.13 11.89
N ILE A 109 -13.38 8.48 11.22
CA ILE A 109 -13.63 7.23 10.47
C ILE A 109 -13.24 5.95 11.20
N PHE A 110 -12.55 6.06 12.35
CA PHE A 110 -12.10 4.92 13.16
C PHE A 110 -12.94 4.81 14.42
N THR A 111 -13.51 3.63 14.67
CA THR A 111 -14.27 3.33 15.91
C THR A 111 -13.36 2.85 17.05
N ASP A 112 -12.25 2.21 16.70
CA ASP A 112 -11.26 1.70 17.64
C ASP A 112 -10.21 2.77 17.93
N LYS A 113 -10.11 3.21 19.19
CA LYS A 113 -9.19 4.28 19.61
C LYS A 113 -7.71 3.88 19.56
N ALA A 114 -7.39 2.60 19.68
CA ALA A 114 -6.01 2.12 19.60
C ALA A 114 -5.53 2.09 18.14
N LEU A 115 -6.42 1.73 17.21
CA LEU A 115 -6.17 1.84 15.77
C LEU A 115 -6.11 3.30 15.33
N GLU A 116 -7.04 4.14 15.81
CA GLU A 116 -7.04 5.59 15.54
C GLU A 116 -5.70 6.20 15.93
N ALA A 117 -5.20 5.92 17.14
CA ALA A 117 -3.91 6.42 17.63
C ALA A 117 -2.69 5.80 16.91
N ALA A 118 -2.83 4.64 16.26
CA ALA A 118 -1.80 4.08 15.38
C ALA A 118 -1.78 4.83 14.03
N VAL A 119 -2.94 5.02 13.40
CA VAL A 119 -3.09 5.75 12.13
C VAL A 119 -2.74 7.23 12.28
N ARG A 120 -3.09 7.86 13.40
CA ARG A 120 -2.82 9.28 13.70
C ARG A 120 -1.34 9.64 13.54
N LYS A 121 -0.42 8.73 13.84
CA LYS A 121 1.03 8.94 13.71
C LYS A 121 1.49 9.09 12.26
N GLU A 122 0.78 8.44 11.34
CA GLU A 122 1.07 8.42 9.90
C GLU A 122 0.36 9.59 9.16
N VAL A 123 -0.72 10.12 9.73
CA VAL A 123 -1.37 11.36 9.28
C VAL A 123 -0.58 12.58 9.78
N TYR A 124 0.47 12.97 9.03
CA TYR A 124 1.41 14.03 9.43
C TYR A 124 0.74 15.35 9.87
N ALA A 125 -0.36 15.74 9.24
CA ALA A 125 -1.10 16.97 9.57
C ALA A 125 -1.85 16.92 10.92
N LYS A 126 -2.15 15.73 11.45
CA LYS A 126 -3.00 15.51 12.63
C LYS A 126 -2.33 14.71 13.76
N ARG A 127 -1.09 14.27 13.56
CA ARG A 127 -0.31 13.51 14.55
C ARG A 127 -0.06 14.23 15.89
N ASN A 128 -0.17 15.56 15.90
CA ASN A 128 0.10 16.44 17.05
C ASN A 128 -1.13 17.27 17.48
N ASN A 129 -2.35 16.89 17.06
CA ASN A 129 -3.60 17.55 17.47
C ASN A 129 -4.71 16.52 17.69
N ASP A 130 -5.88 16.98 18.15
CA ASP A 130 -7.08 16.16 18.38
C ASP A 130 -8.11 16.26 17.23
N GLU A 131 -7.73 16.78 16.05
CA GLU A 131 -8.67 16.90 14.92
C GLU A 131 -9.13 15.52 14.43
N PRO A 132 -10.42 15.33 14.10
CA PRO A 132 -10.91 14.05 13.57
C PRO A 132 -10.17 13.63 12.29
N ILE A 133 -9.74 12.37 12.24
CA ILE A 133 -9.18 11.77 11.03
C ILE A 133 -10.32 11.38 10.08
N THR A 134 -10.24 11.90 8.86
CA THR A 134 -11.22 11.75 7.79
C THR A 134 -10.68 10.85 6.66
N LYS A 135 -11.54 10.53 5.69
CA LYS A 135 -11.18 9.67 4.54
C LYS A 135 -10.06 10.26 3.68
N SER A 136 -10.03 11.59 3.53
CA SER A 136 -8.99 12.29 2.74
C SER A 136 -7.64 12.32 3.46
N ASP A 137 -7.62 12.34 4.79
CA ASP A 137 -6.37 12.32 5.58
C ASP A 137 -5.61 11.00 5.41
N VAL A 138 -6.34 9.88 5.30
CA VAL A 138 -5.76 8.53 5.22
C VAL A 138 -5.57 8.00 3.79
N ALA A 139 -6.17 8.64 2.78
CA ALA A 139 -6.15 8.14 1.39
C ALA A 139 -4.72 7.87 0.86
N ASN A 140 -3.73 8.64 1.34
CA ASN A 140 -2.34 8.60 0.88
C ASN A 140 -1.35 7.95 1.88
N ILE A 141 -1.78 7.42 3.03
CA ILE A 141 -0.84 6.77 3.97
C ILE A 141 -0.36 5.43 3.39
N SER A 142 0.95 5.21 3.40
CA SER A 142 1.59 4.01 2.84
C SER A 142 1.77 2.88 3.86
N ARG A 143 1.74 3.19 5.16
CA ARG A 143 1.85 2.21 6.25
C ARG A 143 0.91 2.51 7.43
N VAL A 144 0.68 1.52 8.28
CA VAL A 144 0.15 1.65 9.66
C VAL A 144 0.85 0.64 10.56
N ILE A 145 1.38 1.08 11.70
CA ILE A 145 2.08 0.23 12.70
C ILE A 145 1.38 0.36 14.06
N GLY A 146 0.86 -0.75 14.60
CA GLY A 146 0.01 -0.79 15.79
C GLY A 146 0.21 -2.03 16.68
N VAL A 147 1.43 -2.60 16.70
CA VAL A 147 1.76 -3.80 17.47
C VAL A 147 1.51 -3.62 18.96
N GLY A 148 0.84 -4.58 19.63
CA GLY A 148 0.71 -4.59 21.09
C GLY A 148 -0.14 -3.43 21.62
N LYS A 149 -1.31 -3.18 21.02
CA LYS A 149 -2.17 -2.01 21.33
C LYS A 149 -3.60 -2.35 21.76
N GLY A 150 -3.99 -3.62 21.74
CA GLY A 150 -5.34 -4.07 22.11
C GLY A 150 -6.40 -3.76 21.05
N ILE A 151 -6.00 -3.56 19.79
CA ILE A 151 -6.88 -3.25 18.65
C ILE A 151 -7.84 -4.44 18.40
N LYS A 152 -9.11 -4.13 18.15
CA LYS A 152 -10.21 -5.11 17.98
C LYS A 152 -10.97 -4.91 16.69
N ASN A 153 -11.20 -3.66 16.29
CA ASN A 153 -11.90 -3.33 15.05
C ASN A 153 -10.96 -2.62 14.06
N LEU A 154 -11.05 -3.01 12.79
CA LEU A 154 -10.28 -2.46 11.67
C LEU A 154 -11.07 -1.40 10.86
N ASP A 155 -12.31 -1.10 11.24
CA ASP A 155 -13.15 -0.09 10.61
C ASP A 155 -12.42 1.26 10.49
N GLY A 156 -12.35 1.75 9.27
CA GLY A 156 -11.61 2.94 8.84
C GLY A 156 -10.46 2.60 7.88
N LEU A 157 -9.82 1.43 8.03
CA LEU A 157 -8.71 1.01 7.17
C LEU A 157 -9.12 0.84 5.69
N GLN A 158 -10.39 0.53 5.40
CA GLN A 158 -10.92 0.47 4.03
C GLN A 158 -10.81 1.79 3.24
N HIS A 159 -10.46 2.90 3.90
CA HIS A 159 -10.21 4.20 3.28
C HIS A 159 -8.73 4.52 3.05
N CYS A 160 -7.81 3.69 3.56
CA CYS A 160 -6.34 3.83 3.42
C CYS A 160 -5.88 3.29 2.06
N THR A 161 -6.42 3.78 0.94
CA THR A 161 -6.30 3.12 -0.38
C THR A 161 -4.89 3.10 -0.99
N ALA A 162 -3.95 3.89 -0.46
CA ALA A 162 -2.53 3.84 -0.84
C ALA A 162 -1.68 2.85 -0.03
N ILE A 163 -2.23 2.20 0.99
CA ILE A 163 -1.45 1.43 1.98
C ILE A 163 -0.78 0.19 1.38
N MET A 164 0.48 -0.02 1.77
CA MET A 164 1.36 -1.10 1.32
C MET A 164 1.83 -1.98 2.50
N GLN A 165 1.98 -1.40 3.69
CA GLN A 165 2.46 -2.08 4.89
C GLN A 165 1.46 -1.95 6.04
N ILE A 166 1.02 -3.07 6.59
CA ILE A 166 0.21 -3.12 7.80
C ILE A 166 0.91 -4.03 8.80
N ASP A 167 1.19 -3.51 9.99
CA ASP A 167 1.69 -4.31 11.12
C ASP A 167 0.81 -4.06 12.34
N LEU A 168 -0.03 -5.05 12.66
CA LEU A 168 -0.98 -5.03 13.77
C LEU A 168 -0.85 -6.31 14.60
N GLY A 169 0.38 -6.84 14.74
CA GLY A 169 0.64 -7.99 15.61
C GLY A 169 0.29 -7.75 17.09
N GLU A 170 0.09 -8.81 17.86
CA GLU A 170 -0.20 -8.75 19.31
C GLU A 170 -1.41 -7.88 19.66
N ASN A 171 -2.55 -8.19 19.04
CA ASN A 171 -3.81 -7.48 19.21
C ASN A 171 -4.97 -8.48 19.42
N GLU A 172 -6.21 -8.00 19.38
CA GLU A 172 -7.42 -8.80 19.58
C GLU A 172 -8.33 -8.81 18.33
N ILE A 173 -7.73 -8.66 17.14
CA ILE A 173 -8.45 -8.57 15.86
C ILE A 173 -9.11 -9.91 15.52
N VAL A 174 -10.39 -9.83 15.10
CA VAL A 174 -11.18 -10.98 14.63
C VAL A 174 -11.61 -10.81 13.17
N ASP A 175 -12.09 -9.63 12.79
CA ASP A 175 -12.67 -9.38 11.46
C ASP A 175 -11.69 -8.64 10.54
N LEU A 176 -11.45 -9.22 9.36
CA LEU A 176 -10.53 -8.69 8.34
C LEU A 176 -11.26 -8.00 7.17
N LYS A 177 -12.59 -7.89 7.18
CA LYS A 177 -13.37 -7.25 6.08
C LYS A 177 -12.86 -5.85 5.70
N PRO A 178 -12.44 -4.95 6.62
CA PRO A 178 -11.89 -3.64 6.25
C PRO A 178 -10.62 -3.71 5.38
N LEU A 179 -9.91 -4.85 5.35
CA LEU A 179 -8.72 -5.06 4.53
C LEU A 179 -9.04 -5.50 3.09
N ALA A 180 -10.25 -6.00 2.80
CA ALA A 180 -10.55 -6.69 1.54
C ALA A 180 -10.41 -5.84 0.27
N GLY A 181 -10.49 -4.50 0.40
CA GLY A 181 -10.28 -3.56 -0.71
C GLY A 181 -8.82 -3.15 -0.93
N LEU A 182 -7.91 -3.47 -0.02
CA LEU A 182 -6.57 -2.87 0.07
C LEU A 182 -5.54 -3.57 -0.84
N LYS A 183 -5.87 -3.70 -2.13
CA LYS A 183 -5.12 -4.46 -3.16
C LYS A 183 -3.66 -4.03 -3.40
N ARG A 184 -3.18 -2.97 -2.72
CA ARG A 184 -1.79 -2.49 -2.76
C ARG A 184 -0.93 -3.02 -1.60
N VAL A 185 -1.52 -3.71 -0.62
CA VAL A 185 -0.79 -4.31 0.51
C VAL A 185 0.19 -5.37 0.02
N GLN A 186 1.46 -5.19 0.40
CA GLN A 186 2.61 -6.05 0.09
C GLN A 186 3.16 -6.70 1.37
N TYR A 187 3.02 -6.04 2.51
CA TYR A 187 3.39 -6.54 3.83
C TYR A 187 2.17 -6.50 4.74
N LEU A 188 1.79 -7.64 5.32
CA LEU A 188 0.72 -7.75 6.30
C LEU A 188 1.16 -8.64 7.48
N ALA A 189 1.42 -8.03 8.62
CA ALA A 189 1.66 -8.73 9.87
C ALA A 189 0.44 -8.64 10.80
N LEU A 190 -0.11 -9.80 11.12
CA LEU A 190 -1.29 -10.01 11.95
C LEU A 190 -1.04 -11.15 12.98
N GLY A 191 0.22 -11.48 13.26
CA GLY A 191 0.57 -12.50 14.24
C GLY A 191 0.03 -12.19 15.65
N ARG A 192 -0.29 -13.21 16.44
CA ARG A 192 -0.84 -13.11 17.80
C ARG A 192 -2.13 -12.26 17.84
N ASN A 193 -3.15 -12.72 17.11
CA ASN A 193 -4.49 -12.15 17.05
C ASN A 193 -5.56 -13.25 17.27
N LYS A 194 -6.83 -12.98 16.94
CA LYS A 194 -7.98 -13.89 17.13
C LYS A 194 -8.64 -14.28 15.80
N ILE A 195 -7.85 -14.33 14.73
CA ILE A 195 -8.30 -14.55 13.36
C ILE A 195 -8.62 -16.03 13.10
N THR A 196 -9.73 -16.27 12.40
CA THR A 196 -10.17 -17.61 11.96
C THR A 196 -10.54 -17.67 10.47
N ASP A 197 -11.06 -16.57 9.91
CA ASP A 197 -11.45 -16.43 8.50
C ASP A 197 -10.44 -15.56 7.72
N LEU A 198 -9.93 -16.09 6.62
CA LEU A 198 -9.02 -15.40 5.69
C LEU A 198 -9.71 -14.97 4.39
N SER A 199 -11.02 -15.23 4.22
CA SER A 199 -11.79 -14.89 3.02
C SER A 199 -11.67 -13.42 2.58
N PRO A 200 -11.57 -12.42 3.50
CA PRO A 200 -11.29 -11.03 3.11
C PRO A 200 -9.96 -10.82 2.36
N LEU A 201 -8.93 -11.64 2.63
CA LEU A 201 -7.59 -11.44 2.06
C LEU A 201 -7.43 -11.94 0.61
N LYS A 202 -8.42 -12.66 0.07
CA LYS A 202 -8.30 -13.40 -1.20
C LYS A 202 -7.94 -12.56 -2.44
N GLU A 203 -8.23 -11.26 -2.43
CA GLU A 203 -7.93 -10.34 -3.54
C GLU A 203 -6.61 -9.57 -3.38
N LEU A 204 -5.84 -9.81 -2.31
CA LEU A 204 -4.59 -9.11 -2.01
C LEU A 204 -3.39 -9.70 -2.77
N LYS A 205 -3.49 -9.78 -4.10
CA LYS A 205 -2.55 -10.50 -4.99
C LYS A 205 -1.19 -9.77 -5.17
N ALA A 206 -1.05 -8.62 -4.53
CA ALA A 206 0.21 -7.88 -4.39
C ALA A 206 1.07 -8.34 -3.19
N MET A 207 0.55 -9.20 -2.31
CA MET A 207 1.22 -9.65 -1.09
C MET A 207 2.61 -10.26 -1.37
N GLN A 208 3.59 -9.91 -0.54
CA GLN A 208 4.97 -10.40 -0.60
C GLN A 208 5.39 -11.04 0.74
N LEU A 209 4.99 -10.44 1.87
CA LEU A 209 5.14 -11.00 3.21
C LEU A 209 3.80 -11.03 3.93
N LEU A 210 3.42 -12.19 4.44
CA LEU A 210 2.21 -12.40 5.23
C LEU A 210 2.55 -13.17 6.52
N ASP A 211 2.32 -12.53 7.68
CA ASP A 211 2.37 -13.18 8.98
C ASP A 211 0.97 -13.29 9.58
N LEU A 212 0.58 -14.53 9.88
CA LEU A 212 -0.67 -14.95 10.49
C LEU A 212 -0.43 -15.88 11.70
N SER A 213 0.79 -15.90 12.23
CA SER A 213 1.23 -16.79 13.31
C SER A 213 0.42 -16.61 14.60
N GLY A 214 0.21 -17.65 15.41
CA GLY A 214 -0.47 -17.54 16.69
C GLY A 214 -1.91 -17.03 16.59
N ASN A 215 -2.68 -17.57 15.65
CA ASN A 215 -4.10 -17.30 15.45
C ASN A 215 -4.92 -18.59 15.66
N SER A 216 -6.09 -18.74 15.03
CA SER A 216 -6.89 -19.98 15.09
C SER A 216 -7.37 -20.42 13.71
N ILE A 217 -6.50 -20.23 12.72
CA ILE A 217 -6.77 -20.50 11.30
C ILE A 217 -6.75 -22.00 11.05
N LYS A 218 -7.72 -22.48 10.26
CA LYS A 218 -7.88 -23.88 9.84
C LYS A 218 -7.85 -24.07 8.32
N ASP A 219 -8.15 -23.01 7.57
CA ASP A 219 -8.20 -22.99 6.12
C ASP A 219 -7.38 -21.81 5.58
N ILE A 220 -6.56 -22.09 4.58
CA ILE A 220 -5.71 -21.13 3.86
C ILE A 220 -5.99 -21.11 2.35
N VAL A 221 -7.10 -21.71 1.89
CA VAL A 221 -7.58 -21.61 0.50
C VAL A 221 -7.68 -20.17 -0.01
N PRO A 222 -8.11 -19.16 0.79
CA PRO A 222 -8.07 -17.75 0.37
C PRO A 222 -6.68 -17.24 -0.03
N LEU A 223 -5.58 -17.84 0.45
CA LEU A 223 -4.23 -17.41 0.12
C LEU A 223 -3.76 -17.88 -1.26
N ARG A 224 -4.42 -18.87 -1.89
CA ARG A 224 -3.95 -19.59 -3.10
C ARG A 224 -3.58 -18.70 -4.29
N GLN A 225 -4.17 -17.50 -4.40
CA GLN A 225 -3.91 -16.54 -5.50
C GLN A 225 -2.86 -15.46 -5.15
N MET A 226 -2.13 -15.61 -4.04
CA MET A 226 -1.01 -14.73 -3.68
C MET A 226 0.28 -15.14 -4.41
N GLU A 227 0.22 -15.18 -5.75
CA GLU A 227 1.31 -15.60 -6.64
C GLU A 227 2.62 -14.80 -6.47
N ASN A 228 2.58 -13.66 -5.76
CA ASN A 228 3.72 -12.79 -5.51
C ASN A 228 4.30 -12.90 -4.09
N LEU A 229 3.81 -13.83 -3.28
CA LEU A 229 4.33 -14.10 -1.94
C LEU A 229 5.79 -14.59 -1.99
N ARG A 230 6.56 -14.29 -0.94
CA ARG A 230 7.95 -14.72 -0.73
C ARG A 230 8.14 -15.32 0.66
N THR A 231 7.50 -14.71 1.64
CA THR A 231 7.57 -15.09 3.05
C THR A 231 6.16 -15.30 3.59
N LEU A 232 5.92 -16.47 4.19
CA LEU A 232 4.63 -16.86 4.76
C LEU A 232 4.83 -17.47 6.14
N TYR A 233 4.30 -16.82 7.18
CA TYR A 233 4.35 -17.32 8.55
C TYR A 233 2.93 -17.70 9.02
N LEU A 234 2.76 -18.98 9.34
CA LEU A 234 1.52 -19.66 9.74
C LEU A 234 1.70 -20.42 11.07
N ALA A 235 2.79 -20.17 11.80
CA ALA A 235 3.14 -20.84 13.04
C ALA A 235 1.99 -20.84 14.06
N GLN A 236 1.89 -21.86 14.91
CA GLN A 236 0.95 -21.91 16.04
C GLN A 236 -0.51 -21.65 15.60
N ASN A 237 -1.00 -22.43 14.63
CA ASN A 237 -2.37 -22.40 14.12
C ASN A 237 -3.00 -23.81 14.19
N GLN A 238 -4.09 -24.05 13.45
CA GLN A 238 -4.86 -25.30 13.49
C GLN A 238 -4.93 -25.97 12.10
N LEU A 239 -3.92 -25.76 11.25
CA LEU A 239 -3.83 -26.29 9.89
C LEU A 239 -3.56 -27.80 9.89
N LYS A 240 -4.19 -28.53 8.95
CA LYS A 240 -4.02 -29.98 8.77
C LYS A 240 -3.35 -30.38 7.46
N ASN A 241 -3.36 -29.50 6.47
CA ASN A 241 -2.64 -29.62 5.21
C ASN A 241 -2.09 -28.25 4.80
N LEU A 242 -1.32 -28.22 3.71
CA LEU A 242 -0.79 -27.01 3.10
C LEU A 242 -1.17 -26.90 1.61
N ASP A 243 -2.23 -27.57 1.15
CA ASP A 243 -2.55 -27.72 -0.28
C ASP A 243 -2.59 -26.39 -1.06
N PRO A 244 -3.12 -25.27 -0.51
CA PRO A 244 -3.08 -23.97 -1.17
C PRO A 244 -1.68 -23.37 -1.34
N VAL A 245 -0.71 -23.78 -0.52
CA VAL A 245 0.69 -23.30 -0.57
C VAL A 245 1.41 -23.85 -1.82
N ALA A 246 0.98 -25.00 -2.34
CA ALA A 246 1.58 -25.60 -3.54
C ALA A 246 1.54 -24.66 -4.78
N GLU A 247 0.58 -23.74 -4.84
CA GLU A 247 0.45 -22.77 -5.93
C GLU A 247 1.27 -21.48 -5.69
N LEU A 248 1.75 -21.27 -4.46
CA LEU A 248 2.55 -20.10 -4.04
C LEU A 248 4.03 -20.27 -4.41
N THR A 249 4.28 -20.67 -5.65
CA THR A 249 5.56 -21.22 -6.12
C THR A 249 6.78 -20.35 -5.83
N LYS A 250 6.63 -19.02 -5.76
CA LYS A 250 7.72 -18.05 -5.51
C LYS A 250 8.16 -17.92 -4.04
N ILE A 251 7.58 -18.66 -3.09
CA ILE A 251 8.00 -18.61 -1.68
C ILE A 251 9.46 -19.07 -1.52
N TRP A 252 10.24 -18.30 -0.75
CA TRP A 252 11.58 -18.69 -0.27
C TRP A 252 11.61 -19.02 1.23
N SER A 253 10.64 -18.54 2.02
CA SER A 253 10.58 -18.78 3.47
C SER A 253 9.14 -19.12 3.90
N LEU A 254 9.01 -20.29 4.52
CA LEU A 254 7.74 -20.81 5.05
C LEU A 254 7.93 -21.26 6.50
N ASP A 255 7.13 -20.70 7.41
CA ASP A 255 6.95 -21.24 8.76
C ASP A 255 5.51 -21.76 8.87
N ALA A 256 5.35 -23.06 9.12
CA ALA A 256 4.09 -23.70 9.48
C ALA A 256 4.25 -24.57 10.75
N SER A 257 5.17 -24.18 11.64
CA SER A 257 5.42 -24.82 12.93
C SER A 257 4.17 -24.84 13.83
N GLY A 258 4.11 -25.76 14.80
CA GLY A 258 3.05 -25.82 15.80
C GLY A 258 1.63 -25.95 15.20
N ASN A 259 1.49 -26.75 14.15
CA ASN A 259 0.21 -27.03 13.49
C ASN A 259 -0.14 -28.54 13.65
N GLN A 260 -1.08 -29.04 12.86
CA GLN A 260 -1.54 -30.44 12.89
C GLN A 260 -1.18 -31.19 11.61
N LEU A 261 -0.17 -30.74 10.86
CA LEU A 261 0.20 -31.27 9.54
C LEU A 261 0.69 -32.72 9.62
N THR A 262 0.12 -33.60 8.80
CA THR A 262 0.55 -35.00 8.65
C THR A 262 1.25 -35.29 7.32
N ASP A 263 1.18 -34.36 6.36
CA ASP A 263 1.83 -34.43 5.06
C ASP A 263 2.53 -33.11 4.72
N ALA A 264 3.64 -33.21 3.98
CA ALA A 264 4.41 -32.09 3.43
C ALA A 264 4.40 -32.04 1.88
N GLY A 265 3.65 -32.94 1.21
CA GLY A 265 3.43 -33.02 -0.24
C GLY A 265 3.31 -31.68 -0.97
N PRO A 266 2.48 -30.73 -0.48
CA PRO A 266 2.34 -29.40 -1.09
C PRO A 266 3.64 -28.59 -1.19
N VAL A 267 4.57 -28.78 -0.25
CA VAL A 267 5.85 -28.04 -0.17
C VAL A 267 6.81 -28.45 -1.30
N GLY A 268 6.72 -29.69 -1.79
CA GLY A 268 7.61 -30.23 -2.84
C GLY A 268 7.53 -29.52 -4.20
N LYS A 269 6.60 -28.58 -4.40
CA LYS A 269 6.54 -27.68 -5.57
C LYS A 269 7.38 -26.40 -5.42
N LEU A 270 7.78 -26.00 -4.21
CA LEU A 270 8.40 -24.71 -3.91
C LEU A 270 9.89 -24.68 -4.27
N ARG A 271 10.22 -24.48 -5.54
CA ARG A 271 11.59 -24.61 -6.07
C ARG A 271 12.60 -23.55 -5.58
N TRP A 272 12.14 -22.46 -4.95
CA TRP A 272 13.00 -21.41 -4.39
C TRP A 272 13.03 -21.41 -2.85
N LEU A 273 12.49 -22.45 -2.21
CA LEU A 273 12.37 -22.53 -0.75
C LEU A 273 13.73 -22.80 -0.09
N THR A 274 14.27 -21.77 0.57
CA THR A 274 15.53 -21.85 1.32
C THR A 274 15.33 -22.05 2.82
N THR A 275 14.22 -21.57 3.37
CA THR A 275 13.86 -21.70 4.80
C THR A 275 12.52 -22.39 4.97
N LEU A 276 12.50 -23.50 5.72
CA LEU A 276 11.31 -24.28 6.01
C LEU A 276 11.23 -24.67 7.49
N ASP A 277 10.28 -24.09 8.22
CA ASP A 277 9.90 -24.56 9.56
C ASP A 277 8.58 -25.37 9.52
N LEU A 278 8.68 -26.62 9.94
CA LEU A 278 7.60 -27.59 10.13
C LEU A 278 7.63 -28.20 11.54
N ALA A 279 8.38 -27.63 12.48
CA ALA A 279 8.57 -28.17 13.82
C ALA A 279 7.26 -28.23 14.62
N GLY A 280 7.10 -29.24 15.49
CA GLY A 280 5.89 -29.39 16.30
C GLY A 280 4.64 -29.74 15.50
N ASN A 281 4.78 -30.58 14.46
CA ASN A 281 3.68 -31.12 13.65
C ASN A 281 3.54 -32.65 13.85
N GLN A 282 2.87 -33.34 12.93
CA GLN A 282 2.60 -34.78 12.99
C GLN A 282 3.19 -35.56 11.79
N LEU A 283 4.18 -34.98 11.09
CA LEU A 283 4.81 -35.55 9.90
C LEU A 283 5.56 -36.84 10.23
N SER A 284 5.42 -37.86 9.39
CA SER A 284 6.12 -39.15 9.54
C SER A 284 7.08 -39.48 8.39
N SER A 285 7.08 -38.69 7.31
CA SER A 285 7.91 -38.90 6.12
C SER A 285 8.51 -37.58 5.64
N LEU A 286 9.76 -37.64 5.18
CA LEU A 286 10.49 -36.52 4.56
C LEU A 286 10.52 -36.62 3.02
N ALA A 287 9.91 -37.65 2.42
CA ALA A 287 9.96 -37.87 0.97
C ALA A 287 9.50 -36.67 0.11
N PRO A 288 8.48 -35.85 0.49
CA PRO A 288 8.13 -34.65 -0.25
C PRO A 288 9.22 -33.57 -0.34
N LEU A 289 10.22 -33.58 0.55
CA LEU A 289 11.28 -32.58 0.57
C LEU A 289 12.40 -32.88 -0.44
N GLY A 290 12.50 -34.13 -0.92
CA GLY A 290 13.53 -34.58 -1.86
C GLY A 290 13.48 -33.94 -3.26
N THR A 291 12.54 -33.03 -3.50
CA THR A 291 12.43 -32.20 -4.71
C THR A 291 12.89 -30.75 -4.52
N LEU A 292 13.20 -30.34 -3.28
CA LEU A 292 13.67 -28.98 -2.96
C LEU A 292 15.15 -28.84 -3.35
N PRO A 293 15.55 -27.85 -4.18
CA PRO A 293 16.91 -27.78 -4.71
C PRO A 293 17.80 -26.66 -4.11
N GLU A 294 17.26 -25.82 -3.22
CA GLU A 294 17.94 -24.63 -2.67
C GLU A 294 17.78 -24.52 -1.13
N LEU A 295 17.60 -25.64 -0.42
CA LEU A 295 17.17 -25.63 0.99
C LEU A 295 18.34 -25.41 1.97
N ASP A 296 18.45 -24.20 2.53
CA ASP A 296 19.50 -23.80 3.49
C ASP A 296 19.16 -24.15 4.94
N MET A 297 17.88 -24.09 5.35
CA MET A 297 17.47 -24.30 6.75
C MET A 297 16.15 -25.07 6.86
N LEU A 298 16.21 -26.21 7.55
CA LEU A 298 15.10 -27.14 7.75
C LEU A 298 14.86 -27.42 9.24
N LEU A 299 13.74 -26.91 9.77
CA LEU A 299 13.29 -27.21 11.13
C LEU A 299 12.16 -28.24 11.09
N ILE A 300 12.46 -29.45 11.57
CA ILE A 300 11.55 -30.61 11.58
C ILE A 300 11.41 -31.24 12.98
N SER A 301 12.05 -30.65 14.01
CA SER A 301 11.95 -31.02 15.41
C SER A 301 10.51 -31.31 15.88
N ARG A 302 10.35 -32.24 16.82
CA ARG A 302 9.05 -32.58 17.46
C ARG A 302 7.96 -33.00 16.45
N ASN A 303 8.33 -33.84 15.49
CA ASN A 303 7.43 -34.54 14.57
C ASN A 303 7.38 -36.05 14.89
N ARG A 304 6.89 -36.88 13.97
CA ARG A 304 6.82 -38.35 14.07
C ARG A 304 7.76 -39.06 13.09
N ILE A 305 8.84 -38.41 12.67
CA ILE A 305 9.78 -38.93 11.67
C ILE A 305 10.59 -40.07 12.29
N THR A 306 10.64 -41.21 11.60
CA THR A 306 11.44 -42.40 11.99
C THR A 306 12.55 -42.72 10.98
N ASP A 307 12.70 -41.89 9.94
CA ASP A 307 13.64 -42.10 8.85
C ASP A 307 14.14 -40.80 8.23
N LEU A 308 15.46 -40.64 8.16
CA LEU A 308 16.13 -39.55 7.44
C LEU A 308 16.62 -39.99 6.04
N GLY A 309 16.29 -41.21 5.59
CA GLY A 309 16.65 -41.75 4.27
C GLY A 309 16.41 -40.78 3.10
N PRO A 310 15.21 -40.19 2.94
CA PRO A 310 14.95 -39.23 1.87
C PRO A 310 15.82 -37.97 1.92
N LEU A 311 16.22 -37.54 3.11
CA LEU A 311 17.10 -36.38 3.30
C LEU A 311 18.55 -36.72 2.90
N ILE A 312 19.00 -37.94 3.21
CA ILE A 312 20.29 -38.49 2.75
C ILE A 312 20.30 -38.62 1.22
N GLU A 313 19.22 -39.08 0.61
CA GLU A 313 19.12 -39.24 -0.85
C GLU A 313 19.21 -37.88 -1.59
N MET A 314 18.53 -36.84 -1.10
CA MET A 314 18.63 -35.50 -1.71
C MET A 314 20.00 -34.84 -1.46
N CYS A 315 20.58 -34.95 -0.26
CA CYS A 315 21.90 -34.39 0.03
C CYS A 315 23.00 -35.09 -0.77
N LYS A 316 22.92 -36.43 -0.91
CA LYS A 316 23.80 -37.21 -1.79
C LYS A 316 23.72 -36.71 -3.23
N LYS A 317 22.51 -36.56 -3.76
CA LYS A 317 22.28 -36.14 -5.15
C LYS A 317 22.80 -34.74 -5.44
N ASP A 318 22.73 -33.82 -4.48
CA ASP A 318 23.34 -32.49 -4.60
C ASP A 318 24.88 -32.54 -4.48
N ALA A 319 25.41 -33.35 -3.55
CA ALA A 319 26.85 -33.57 -3.39
C ALA A 319 27.53 -34.25 -4.60
N GLU A 320 26.78 -35.06 -5.36
CA GLU A 320 27.18 -35.66 -6.65
C GLU A 320 26.90 -34.76 -7.87
N GLY A 321 26.21 -33.63 -7.68
CA GLY A 321 25.77 -32.70 -8.73
C GLY A 321 26.25 -31.27 -8.52
N ASP A 322 25.31 -30.31 -8.55
CA ASP A 322 25.61 -28.87 -8.56
C ASP A 322 26.13 -28.32 -7.22
N ARG A 323 25.97 -29.06 -6.11
CA ARG A 323 26.38 -28.68 -4.74
C ARG A 323 25.81 -27.34 -4.26
N ARG A 324 24.51 -27.15 -4.44
CA ARG A 324 23.82 -25.90 -4.08
C ARG A 324 23.59 -25.73 -2.59
N PHE A 325 23.18 -26.79 -1.89
CA PHE A 325 22.61 -26.66 -0.54
C PHE A 325 23.17 -27.66 0.47
N ALA A 326 23.57 -28.87 0.05
CA ALA A 326 24.06 -29.90 0.97
C ALA A 326 25.23 -29.47 1.89
N PRO A 327 26.21 -28.64 1.48
CA PRO A 327 27.29 -28.19 2.37
C PRO A 327 26.93 -26.95 3.24
N TYR A 328 25.69 -26.46 3.17
CA TYR A 328 25.20 -25.29 3.93
C TYR A 328 23.88 -25.55 4.68
N LEU A 329 23.24 -26.70 4.44
CA LEU A 329 21.95 -27.07 5.02
C LEU A 329 22.06 -27.30 6.54
N GLU A 330 21.34 -26.48 7.31
CA GLU A 330 21.08 -26.71 8.73
C GLU A 330 19.79 -27.54 8.94
N VAL A 331 19.89 -28.64 9.72
CA VAL A 331 18.77 -29.56 10.00
C VAL A 331 18.51 -29.65 11.51
N TYR A 332 17.38 -29.11 11.95
CA TYR A 332 16.93 -29.19 13.35
C TYR A 332 15.91 -30.33 13.49
N LEU A 333 16.31 -31.44 14.12
CA LEU A 333 15.55 -32.70 14.16
C LEU A 333 15.02 -33.09 15.56
N GLY A 334 15.42 -32.36 16.60
CA GLY A 334 15.26 -32.75 18.01
C GLY A 334 13.85 -33.21 18.39
N GLY A 335 13.74 -34.33 19.10
CA GLY A 335 12.46 -34.88 19.57
C GLY A 335 11.63 -35.60 18.51
N ASN A 336 12.24 -36.07 17.42
CA ASN A 336 11.63 -37.06 16.52
C ASN A 336 11.94 -38.51 16.98
N PRO A 337 11.01 -39.48 16.78
CA PRO A 337 11.17 -40.87 17.20
C PRO A 337 12.05 -41.71 16.25
N VAL A 338 13.24 -41.21 15.89
CA VAL A 338 14.24 -42.00 15.14
C VAL A 338 14.99 -42.92 16.12
N ASP A 339 15.09 -44.22 15.82
CA ASP A 339 15.91 -45.17 16.60
C ASP A 339 17.35 -44.65 16.76
N GLU A 340 17.91 -44.66 17.96
CA GLU A 340 19.20 -44.01 18.24
C GLU A 340 20.38 -44.57 17.42
N LYS A 341 20.40 -45.87 17.09
CA LYS A 341 21.46 -46.45 16.24
C LYS A 341 21.31 -45.98 14.80
N LYS A 342 20.08 -46.01 14.28
CA LYS A 342 19.72 -45.50 12.95
C LYS A 342 20.00 -44.00 12.84
N LYS A 343 19.61 -43.22 13.85
CA LYS A 343 19.78 -41.77 13.99
C LYS A 343 21.25 -41.38 13.96
N ALA A 344 22.11 -42.05 14.72
CA ALA A 344 23.56 -41.83 14.70
C ALA A 344 24.14 -42.09 13.30
N ALA A 345 23.84 -43.23 12.69
CA ALA A 345 24.33 -43.58 11.35
C ALA A 345 23.81 -42.63 10.25
N GLN A 346 22.53 -42.22 10.32
CA GLN A 346 21.92 -41.31 9.35
C GLN A 346 22.42 -39.86 9.53
N THR A 347 22.63 -39.41 10.76
CA THR A 347 23.23 -38.10 11.06
C THR A 347 24.67 -38.02 10.54
N GLU A 348 25.46 -39.07 10.71
CA GLU A 348 26.83 -39.12 10.18
C GLU A 348 26.86 -39.17 8.66
N ALA A 349 25.91 -39.88 8.02
CA ALA A 349 25.74 -39.85 6.58
C ALA A 349 25.43 -38.43 6.06
N LEU A 350 24.54 -37.69 6.73
CA LEU A 350 24.25 -36.28 6.37
C LEU A 350 25.49 -35.38 6.51
N LYS A 351 26.20 -35.46 7.64
CA LYS A 351 27.44 -34.70 7.88
C LYS A 351 28.52 -34.99 6.84
N SER A 352 28.57 -36.20 6.27
CA SER A 352 29.54 -36.52 5.21
C SER A 352 29.33 -35.74 3.90
N PHE A 353 28.16 -35.09 3.72
CA PHE A 353 27.89 -34.13 2.64
C PHE A 353 28.09 -32.66 3.04
N GLY A 354 28.44 -32.39 4.30
CA GLY A 354 28.58 -31.04 4.86
C GLY A 354 27.33 -30.48 5.56
N VAL A 355 26.29 -31.29 5.75
CA VAL A 355 25.04 -30.89 6.42
C VAL A 355 25.28 -30.70 7.92
N ASP A 356 24.89 -29.56 8.48
CA ASP A 356 24.93 -29.30 9.93
C ASP A 356 23.65 -29.82 10.59
N VAL A 357 23.79 -30.64 11.64
CA VAL A 357 22.67 -31.43 12.19
C VAL A 357 22.51 -31.21 13.69
N PHE A 358 21.36 -30.65 14.08
CA PHE A 358 21.03 -30.23 15.44
C PHE A 358 19.92 -31.08 16.07
N ASP A 359 20.21 -31.64 17.24
CA ASP A 359 19.33 -32.57 18.00
C ASP A 359 19.02 -32.01 19.40
N LYS A 360 18.36 -30.84 19.46
CA LYS A 360 18.00 -30.11 20.69
C LYS A 360 16.51 -29.75 20.71
#